data_AF-A0A2P6V471-F1
#
_entry.id   AF-A0A2P6V471-F1
#
_cell.length_a   1.000
_cell.length_b   1.000
_cell.length_c   1.000
_cell.angle_alpha   90.00
_cell.angle_beta   90.00
_cell.angle_gamma   90.00
#
_symmetry.space_group_name_H-M   'P 1'
#
loop_
_entity.id
_entity.type
_entity.pdbx_description
1 polymer ?
#
loop_
_entity_poly.entity_id
_entity_poly.type
_entity_poly.pdbx_seq_one_letter_code
_entity_poly.pdbx_strand_id
1 'polypeptide(L)'
;MLPLDNSSVAEECWRGAIPVQLRLADSEVSSLEKPPALYFLVPRQSYLHSLVPRALPLLHHLLPPGELVPWFEHGSLPLKWGVPAGVLYDLVAAPARELPWHLTLHFRGFPDRSLPAYGGEVALRGAFFNSLKEAAHICRGSAQRVMEMAGGAQEDLWRQVLASQLAQFRRITAPLQLAPAAGRGRLVAAVPLRVYLRRDGGGYLSSYEDIDYTSRPAPAQAADGSPVSLRQALLALLEECLAEAAATAAPAAPPAAASTAVLAASAAAPPPAGDEAAAAAGEGGADGGEAEAAEEGAAPSAEPSVEASSTSLDGGSSAAAAAAAGPATEPAAAEAPAAGGSLAAGSAAAGKLLDRVAAVHGVLVGGAAPPLAAPLAWLHAQLAAADHFLYVVLHLPASENLEQRQQRQEEEAFVE
;
A
#
# COMPACT_ATOMS: atom_id res chain seq x y z
N MET A 1 27.92 20.79 12.18
CA MET A 1 27.20 19.66 11.55
C MET A 1 27.98 19.28 10.30
N LEU A 2 28.57 18.09 10.28
CA LEU A 2 29.24 17.58 9.08
C LEU A 2 28.16 17.34 8.00
N PRO A 3 28.45 17.61 6.71
CA PRO A 3 27.51 17.31 5.64
C PRO A 3 27.30 15.80 5.62
N LEU A 4 26.09 15.36 5.96
CA LEU A 4 25.69 13.97 5.82
C LEU A 4 25.86 13.60 4.33
N ASP A 5 26.73 12.63 4.05
CA ASP A 5 26.81 12.01 2.73
C ASP A 5 25.41 11.47 2.39
N ASN A 6 24.95 11.63 1.15
CA ASN A 6 23.62 11.19 0.73
C ASN A 6 23.37 9.72 1.11
N SER A 7 24.40 8.86 1.08
CA SER A 7 24.26 7.45 1.51
C SER A 7 23.83 7.31 2.97
N SER A 8 24.31 8.20 3.85
CA SER A 8 23.99 8.16 5.29
C SER A 8 22.51 8.46 5.57
N VAL A 9 21.88 9.32 4.77
CA VAL A 9 20.45 9.65 4.92
C VAL A 9 19.58 8.42 4.68
N ALA A 10 19.80 7.73 3.57
CA ALA A 10 19.04 6.52 3.25
C ALA A 10 19.29 5.40 4.28
N GLU A 11 20.52 5.26 4.78
CA GLU A 11 20.85 4.30 5.83
C GLU A 11 20.09 4.60 7.13
N GLU A 12 20.03 5.86 7.56
CA GLU A 12 19.23 6.26 8.72
C GLU A 12 17.74 5.99 8.52
N CYS A 13 17.20 6.29 7.33
CA CYS A 13 15.80 6.05 7.01
C CYS A 13 15.43 4.56 7.04
N TRP A 14 16.34 3.70 6.60
CA TRP A 14 16.17 2.24 6.64
C TRP A 14 16.42 1.64 8.03
N ARG A 15 17.26 2.27 8.85
CA ARG A 15 17.46 1.87 10.25
C ARG A 15 16.31 2.31 11.17
N GLY A 16 15.52 3.30 10.75
CA GLY A 16 14.39 3.81 11.50
C GLY A 16 13.38 2.72 11.88
N ALA A 17 13.06 2.64 13.17
CA ALA A 17 12.11 1.70 13.72
C ALA A 17 11.12 2.40 14.67
N ILE A 18 9.91 1.86 14.76
CA ILE A 18 8.83 2.35 15.61
C ILE A 18 8.69 1.38 16.79
N PRO A 19 8.79 1.85 18.05
CA PRO A 19 8.43 1.03 19.20
C PRO A 19 6.93 0.83 19.22
N VAL A 20 6.49 -0.42 19.18
CA VAL A 20 5.09 -0.84 19.14
C VAL A 20 4.77 -1.61 20.41
N GLN A 21 3.66 -1.25 21.05
CA GLN A 21 2.99 -2.12 22.03
C GLN A 21 1.84 -2.82 21.31
N LEU A 22 1.94 -4.14 21.17
CA LEU A 22 0.93 -4.99 20.55
C LEU A 22 0.12 -5.72 21.63
N ARG A 23 -1.20 -5.57 21.60
CA ARG A 23 -2.13 -6.29 22.47
C ARG A 23 -3.04 -7.17 21.64
N LEU A 24 -3.39 -8.34 22.18
CA LEU A 24 -4.50 -9.12 21.63
C LEU A 24 -5.81 -8.45 22.07
N ALA A 25 -6.77 -8.31 21.15
CA ALA A 25 -8.09 -7.78 21.50
C ALA A 25 -8.78 -8.65 22.56
N ASP A 26 -9.42 -8.02 23.55
CA ASP A 26 -10.10 -8.73 24.64
C ASP A 26 -11.21 -9.66 24.12
N SER A 27 -11.84 -9.30 23.00
CA SER A 27 -12.84 -10.15 22.34
C SER A 27 -12.26 -11.45 21.80
N GLU A 28 -10.95 -11.52 21.57
CA GLU A 28 -10.22 -12.67 21.01
C GLU A 28 -9.80 -13.71 22.04
N VAL A 29 -9.87 -13.37 23.31
CA VAL A 29 -9.40 -14.20 24.41
C VAL A 29 -10.45 -15.27 24.73
N SER A 30 -10.10 -16.53 24.55
CA SER A 30 -10.93 -17.69 24.92
C SER A 30 -10.57 -18.25 26.30
N SER A 31 -9.49 -17.77 26.91
CA SER A 31 -8.99 -18.21 28.22
C SER A 31 -9.33 -17.22 29.34
N LEU A 32 -9.17 -17.65 30.61
CA LEU A 32 -9.28 -16.77 31.78
C LEU A 32 -7.98 -15.97 32.04
N GLU A 33 -6.91 -16.27 31.31
CA GLU A 33 -5.63 -15.59 31.43
C GLU A 33 -5.69 -14.23 30.73
N LYS A 34 -5.16 -13.19 31.40
CA LYS A 34 -5.06 -11.86 30.81
C LYS A 34 -3.94 -11.87 29.75
N PRO A 35 -4.21 -11.47 28.49
CA PRO A 35 -3.18 -11.48 27.46
C PRO A 35 -2.00 -10.58 27.82
N PRO A 36 -0.76 -11.04 27.57
CA PRO A 36 0.42 -10.20 27.73
C PRO A 36 0.44 -9.09 26.66
N ALA A 37 0.91 -7.91 27.04
CA ALA A 37 1.30 -6.89 26.07
C ALA A 37 2.68 -7.24 25.50
N LEU A 38 2.78 -7.37 24.18
CA LEU A 38 4.02 -7.65 23.47
C LEU A 38 4.66 -6.34 23.00
N TYR A 39 5.99 -6.27 22.98
CA TYR A 39 6.71 -5.08 22.54
C TYR A 39 7.66 -5.41 21.40
N PHE A 40 7.61 -4.60 20.35
CA PHE A 40 8.42 -4.79 19.16
C PHE A 40 9.05 -3.47 18.70
N LEU A 41 10.24 -3.55 18.11
CA LEU A 41 10.76 -2.49 17.24
C LEU A 41 10.43 -2.87 15.80
N VAL A 42 9.51 -2.14 15.19
CA VAL A 42 9.05 -2.41 13.83
C VAL A 42 9.77 -1.49 12.85
N PRO A 43 10.53 -2.02 11.88
CA PRO A 43 11.17 -1.16 10.89
C PRO A 43 10.14 -0.39 10.08
N ARG A 44 10.41 0.90 9.84
CA ARG A 44 9.50 1.78 9.07
C ARG A 44 9.26 1.29 7.64
N GLN A 45 10.25 0.62 7.06
CA GLN A 45 10.22 0.07 5.70
C GLN A 45 9.45 -1.26 5.58
N SER A 46 9.14 -1.89 6.72
CA SER A 46 8.43 -3.18 6.78
C SER A 46 6.91 -2.99 6.82
N TYR A 47 6.17 -4.08 6.96
CA TYR A 47 4.71 -4.12 7.06
C TYR A 47 4.28 -4.70 8.41
N LEU A 48 3.16 -4.24 8.96
CA LEU A 48 2.69 -4.68 10.29
C LEU A 48 2.48 -6.19 10.40
N HIS A 49 2.05 -6.83 9.32
CA HIS A 49 1.78 -8.26 9.28
C HIS A 49 3.05 -9.11 9.48
N SER A 50 4.24 -8.52 9.32
CA SER A 50 5.51 -9.17 9.70
C SER A 50 5.64 -9.46 11.21
N LEU A 51 4.80 -8.83 12.04
CA LEU A 51 4.70 -9.13 13.46
C LEU A 51 4.00 -10.45 13.75
N VAL A 52 3.06 -10.88 12.89
CA VAL A 52 2.18 -12.02 13.18
C VAL A 52 2.98 -13.31 13.40
N PRO A 53 3.97 -13.70 12.57
CA PRO A 53 4.77 -14.90 12.82
C PRO A 53 5.55 -14.89 14.14
N ARG A 54 5.84 -13.69 14.69
CA ARG A 54 6.55 -13.52 15.96
C ARG A 54 5.60 -13.45 17.16
N ALA A 55 4.43 -12.85 16.98
CA ALA A 55 3.43 -12.67 18.03
C ALA A 55 2.56 -13.91 18.23
N LEU A 56 2.16 -14.58 17.15
CA LEU A 56 1.21 -15.69 17.20
C LEU A 56 1.67 -16.85 18.11
N PRO A 57 2.93 -17.32 18.10
CA PRO A 57 3.37 -18.38 19.01
C PRO A 57 3.20 -18.02 20.50
N LEU A 58 3.26 -16.73 20.84
CA LEU A 58 3.10 -16.23 22.21
C LEU A 58 1.63 -16.04 22.59
N LEU A 59 0.72 -15.94 21.62
CA LEU A 59 -0.70 -15.65 21.85
C LEU A 59 -1.61 -16.85 21.54
N HIS A 60 -1.13 -17.86 20.82
CA HIS A 60 -1.92 -18.98 20.31
C HIS A 60 -2.70 -19.73 21.41
N HIS A 61 -2.12 -19.87 22.60
CA HIS A 61 -2.78 -20.53 23.73
C HIS A 61 -4.00 -19.77 24.28
N LEU A 62 -4.14 -18.49 23.94
CA LEU A 62 -5.25 -17.62 24.36
C LEU A 62 -6.38 -17.57 23.32
N LEU A 63 -6.16 -18.12 22.12
CA LEU A 63 -7.07 -18.02 20.99
C LEU A 63 -7.99 -19.24 20.92
N PRO A 64 -9.23 -19.08 20.43
CA PRO A 64 -10.06 -20.24 20.09
C PRO A 64 -9.46 -21.00 18.90
N PRO A 65 -9.77 -22.31 18.75
CA PRO A 65 -9.38 -23.07 17.57
C PRO A 65 -10.10 -22.52 16.32
N GLY A 66 -9.40 -22.46 15.20
CA GLY A 66 -9.97 -22.03 13.92
C GLY A 66 -8.95 -21.41 12.98
N GLU A 67 -9.44 -20.98 11.82
CA GLU A 67 -8.65 -20.16 10.91
C GLU A 67 -8.45 -18.76 11.50
N LEU A 68 -7.22 -18.27 11.45
CA LEU A 68 -6.81 -17.00 12.04
C LEU A 68 -6.41 -16.03 10.94
N VAL A 69 -7.28 -15.04 10.67
CA VAL A 69 -7.00 -13.99 9.67
C VAL A 69 -6.63 -12.71 10.43
N PRO A 70 -5.33 -12.39 10.55
CA PRO A 70 -4.89 -11.27 11.35
C PRO A 70 -5.28 -9.93 10.72
N TRP A 71 -5.70 -8.98 11.54
CA TRP A 71 -5.78 -7.58 11.19
C TRP A 71 -5.44 -6.70 12.39
N PHE A 72 -4.98 -5.47 12.12
CA PHE A 72 -4.49 -4.55 13.13
C PHE A 72 -5.41 -3.35 13.26
N GLU A 73 -5.61 -2.89 14.49
CA GLU A 73 -6.38 -1.71 14.83
C GLU A 73 -5.49 -0.72 15.59
N HIS A 74 -5.68 0.57 15.34
CA HIS A 74 -5.18 1.63 16.19
C HIS A 74 -6.36 2.50 16.65
N GLY A 75 -6.63 2.52 17.95
CA GLY A 75 -7.79 3.21 18.51
C GLY A 75 -9.10 2.51 18.10
N SER A 76 -9.68 2.93 16.98
CA SER A 76 -10.84 2.28 16.34
C SER A 76 -10.70 2.22 14.82
N LEU A 77 -9.51 2.54 14.30
CA LEU A 77 -9.23 2.54 12.88
C LEU A 77 -8.54 1.22 12.49
N PRO A 78 -9.18 0.38 11.66
CA PRO A 78 -8.52 -0.75 11.03
C PRO A 78 -7.39 -0.29 10.11
N LEU A 79 -6.21 -0.88 10.25
CA LEU A 79 -5.02 -0.45 9.52
C LEU A 79 -4.84 -1.22 8.20
N LYS A 80 -4.64 -0.47 7.11
CA LYS A 80 -4.39 -1.01 5.77
C LYS A 80 -3.14 -1.89 5.72
N TRP A 81 -3.32 -3.18 5.48
CA TRP A 81 -2.23 -4.17 5.51
C TRP A 81 -1.16 -3.98 4.43
N GLY A 82 -1.52 -3.42 3.27
CA GLY A 82 -0.64 -3.21 2.13
C GLY A 82 0.19 -1.91 2.20
N VAL A 83 0.14 -1.18 3.32
CA VAL A 83 0.85 0.09 3.50
C VAL A 83 2.05 -0.13 4.45
N PRO A 84 3.24 0.42 4.16
CA PRO A 84 4.39 0.30 5.05
C PRO A 84 4.09 0.82 6.47
N ALA A 85 4.64 0.14 7.48
CA ALA A 85 4.42 0.44 8.89
C ALA A 85 4.79 1.88 9.25
N GLY A 86 5.89 2.40 8.67
CA GLY A 86 6.32 3.79 8.83
C GLY A 86 5.26 4.80 8.37
N VAL A 87 4.64 4.53 7.23
CA VAL A 87 3.63 5.41 6.62
C VAL A 87 2.34 5.36 7.45
N LEU A 88 1.92 4.18 7.90
CA LEU A 88 0.76 4.04 8.79
C LEU A 88 0.97 4.82 10.10
N TYR A 89 2.14 4.68 10.74
CA TYR A 89 2.47 5.45 11.94
C TYR A 89 2.44 6.95 11.68
N ASP A 90 3.07 7.42 10.61
CA ASP A 90 3.10 8.84 10.24
C ASP A 90 1.69 9.38 9.99
N LEU A 91 0.78 8.55 9.48
CA LEU A 91 -0.62 8.88 9.22
C LEU A 91 -1.47 8.94 10.49
N VAL A 92 -1.34 7.95 11.39
CA VAL A 92 -2.31 7.78 12.49
C VAL A 92 -1.80 8.26 13.84
N ALA A 93 -0.53 7.98 14.18
CA ALA A 93 0.00 8.12 15.55
C ALA A 93 1.03 9.26 15.69
N ALA A 94 1.71 9.65 14.61
CA ALA A 94 2.70 10.73 14.64
C ALA A 94 2.14 12.10 15.07
N PRO A 95 0.90 12.53 14.71
CA PRO A 95 0.36 13.81 15.17
C PRO A 95 0.28 13.94 16.69
N ALA A 96 -0.14 12.87 17.38
CA ALA A 96 -0.19 12.81 18.84
C ALA A 96 1.18 12.49 19.48
N ARG A 97 2.22 12.24 18.67
CA ARG A 97 3.56 11.77 19.08
C ARG A 97 3.48 10.55 20.01
N GLU A 98 2.56 9.63 19.69
CA GLU A 98 2.26 8.49 20.54
C GLU A 98 3.37 7.43 20.45
N LEU A 99 4.14 7.29 21.53
CA LEU A 99 5.14 6.25 21.67
C LEU A 99 5.05 5.59 23.06
N PRO A 100 5.09 4.25 23.16
CA PRO A 100 5.07 3.29 22.04
C PRO A 100 3.75 3.38 21.26
N TRP A 101 3.78 3.05 19.98
CA TRP A 101 2.57 3.00 19.14
C TRP A 101 1.69 1.83 19.59
N HIS A 102 0.49 2.13 20.10
CA HIS A 102 -0.43 1.12 20.58
C HIS A 102 -1.22 0.52 19.42
N LEU A 103 -1.09 -0.81 19.27
CA LEU A 103 -1.79 -1.61 18.28
C LEU A 103 -2.58 -2.73 18.96
N THR A 104 -3.78 -2.96 18.46
CA THR A 104 -4.60 -4.12 18.83
C THR A 104 -4.59 -5.12 17.67
N LEU A 105 -4.30 -6.37 17.97
CA LEU A 105 -4.34 -7.50 17.03
C LEU A 105 -5.66 -8.24 17.18
N HIS A 106 -6.30 -8.48 16.04
CA HIS A 106 -7.55 -9.23 15.92
C HIS A 106 -7.36 -10.39 14.95
N PHE A 107 -8.22 -11.40 15.06
CA PHE A 107 -8.26 -12.57 14.17
C PHE A 107 -9.66 -12.89 13.64
N ARG A 108 -10.70 -12.33 14.28
CA ARG A 108 -12.10 -12.45 13.88
C ARG A 108 -12.67 -11.07 13.55
N GLY A 109 -13.85 -11.07 12.92
CA GLY A 109 -14.56 -9.83 12.58
C GLY A 109 -13.77 -8.93 11.64
N PHE A 110 -13.17 -9.51 10.60
CA PHE A 110 -12.37 -8.72 9.64
C PHE A 110 -13.21 -7.58 9.06
N PRO A 111 -12.68 -6.34 8.99
CA PRO A 111 -13.47 -5.18 8.64
C PRO A 111 -13.56 -4.99 7.11
N ASP A 112 -14.26 -5.93 6.44
CA ASP A 112 -14.40 -6.04 4.97
C ASP A 112 -14.95 -4.77 4.29
N ARG A 113 -15.67 -3.94 5.03
CA ARG A 113 -16.21 -2.66 4.52
C ARG A 113 -15.14 -1.59 4.33
N SER A 114 -14.04 -1.70 5.07
CA SER A 114 -12.98 -0.66 5.13
C SER A 114 -11.65 -1.13 4.56
N LEU A 115 -11.38 -2.44 4.61
CA LEU A 115 -10.14 -3.05 4.16
C LEU A 115 -10.40 -4.13 3.11
N PRO A 116 -9.54 -4.24 2.07
CA PRO A 116 -9.57 -5.42 1.21
C PRO A 116 -9.17 -6.67 2.02
N ALA A 117 -9.74 -7.81 1.67
CA ALA A 117 -9.46 -9.08 2.35
C ALA A 117 -7.94 -9.37 2.43
N TYR A 118 -7.48 -9.79 3.60
CA TYR A 118 -6.08 -10.18 3.80
C TYR A 118 -5.88 -11.64 3.35
N GLY A 119 -5.42 -11.83 2.11
CA GLY A 119 -5.13 -13.15 1.53
C GLY A 119 -3.82 -13.79 2.02
N GLY A 120 -3.38 -13.48 3.25
CA GLY A 120 -2.14 -13.99 3.84
C GLY A 120 -0.86 -13.36 3.27
N GLU A 121 0.28 -13.95 3.63
CA GLU A 121 1.60 -13.43 3.27
C GLU A 121 1.81 -13.35 1.74
N VAL A 122 1.26 -14.30 0.99
CA VAL A 122 1.34 -14.32 -0.48
C VAL A 122 0.67 -13.08 -1.08
N ALA A 123 -0.49 -12.69 -0.56
CA ALA A 123 -1.20 -11.48 -1.00
C ALA A 123 -0.42 -10.21 -0.65
N LEU A 124 0.16 -10.14 0.55
CA LEU A 124 1.01 -9.02 0.96
C LEU A 124 2.26 -8.86 0.08
N ARG A 125 2.98 -9.97 -0.14
CA ARG A 125 4.12 -10.01 -1.06
C ARG A 125 3.70 -9.61 -2.48
N GLY A 126 2.56 -10.08 -2.94
CA GLY A 126 1.97 -9.71 -4.23
C GLY A 126 1.70 -8.21 -4.34
N ALA A 127 1.12 -7.59 -3.31
CA ALA A 127 0.86 -6.14 -3.27
C ALA A 127 2.15 -5.31 -3.29
N PHE A 128 3.20 -5.76 -2.58
CA PHE A 128 4.54 -5.17 -2.63
C PHE A 128 5.10 -5.20 -4.07
N PHE A 129 5.13 -6.36 -4.71
CA PHE A 129 5.64 -6.47 -6.09
C PHE A 129 4.76 -5.72 -7.10
N ASN A 130 3.46 -5.60 -6.85
CA ASN A 130 2.61 -4.77 -7.68
C ASN A 130 2.99 -3.29 -7.62
N SER A 131 3.22 -2.76 -6.41
CA SER A 131 3.72 -1.40 -6.22
C SER A 131 5.12 -1.24 -6.85
N LEU A 132 6.02 -2.21 -6.67
CA LEU A 132 7.36 -2.16 -7.27
C LEU A 132 7.31 -2.12 -8.81
N LYS A 133 6.40 -2.89 -9.43
CA LYS A 133 6.17 -2.86 -10.88
C LYS A 133 5.63 -1.51 -11.33
N GLU A 134 4.67 -0.95 -10.60
CA GLU A 134 4.10 0.38 -10.87
C GLU A 134 5.21 1.46 -10.81
N ALA A 135 5.99 1.48 -9.74
CA ALA A 135 7.13 2.38 -9.58
C ALA A 135 8.16 2.22 -10.71
N ALA A 136 8.47 0.97 -11.09
CA ALA A 136 9.37 0.69 -12.21
C ALA A 136 8.85 1.22 -13.55
N HIS A 137 7.54 1.08 -13.79
CA HIS A 137 6.90 1.62 -14.97
C HIS A 137 6.93 3.16 -14.96
N ILE A 138 6.71 3.80 -13.81
CA ILE A 138 6.78 5.26 -13.68
C ILE A 138 8.21 5.79 -13.94
N CYS A 139 9.23 5.14 -13.38
CA CYS A 139 10.62 5.56 -13.51
C CYS A 139 11.23 5.28 -14.90
N ARG A 140 10.84 4.17 -15.56
CA ARG A 140 11.51 3.67 -16.78
C ARG A 140 10.59 3.51 -18.00
N GLY A 141 9.28 3.62 -17.84
CA GLY A 141 8.28 3.29 -18.86
C GLY A 141 7.99 1.79 -19.00
N SER A 142 8.62 0.91 -18.21
CA SER A 142 8.37 -0.53 -18.25
C SER A 142 8.69 -1.22 -16.93
N ALA A 143 7.82 -2.15 -16.53
CA ALA A 143 8.01 -3.04 -15.38
C ALA A 143 8.81 -4.31 -15.72
N GLN A 144 9.24 -4.49 -16.96
CA GLN A 144 9.80 -5.75 -17.49
C GLN A 144 10.93 -6.32 -16.61
N ARG A 145 11.89 -5.50 -16.18
CA ARG A 145 12.99 -5.98 -15.33
C ARG A 145 12.55 -6.52 -13.97
N VAL A 146 11.45 -6.03 -13.42
CA VAL A 146 10.88 -6.55 -12.16
C VAL A 146 10.16 -7.87 -12.42
N MET A 147 9.45 -7.95 -13.56
CA MET A 147 8.74 -9.16 -13.97
C MET A 147 9.68 -10.32 -14.34
N GLU A 148 10.86 -10.01 -14.90
CA GLU A 148 11.90 -10.98 -15.27
C GLU A 148 12.82 -11.38 -14.11
N MET A 149 12.60 -10.84 -12.91
CA MET A 149 13.34 -11.27 -11.72
C MET A 149 13.09 -12.76 -11.47
N ALA A 150 14.16 -13.52 -11.23
CA ALA A 150 14.05 -14.91 -10.80
C ALA A 150 13.25 -15.00 -9.47
N GLY A 151 12.45 -16.06 -9.31
CA GLY A 151 11.61 -16.25 -8.12
C GLY A 151 12.40 -16.19 -6.80
N GLY A 152 13.57 -16.83 -6.74
CA GLY A 152 14.45 -16.76 -5.57
C GLY A 152 14.98 -15.34 -5.27
N ALA A 153 15.20 -14.52 -6.30
CA ALA A 153 15.58 -13.12 -6.12
C ALA A 153 14.40 -12.26 -5.62
N GLN A 154 13.17 -12.56 -6.04
CA GLN A 154 11.97 -11.91 -5.50
C GLN A 154 11.75 -12.26 -4.02
N GLU A 155 11.94 -13.54 -3.66
CA GLU A 155 11.85 -14.00 -2.28
C GLU A 155 12.93 -13.37 -1.39
N ASP A 156 14.17 -13.33 -1.87
CA ASP A 156 15.24 -12.67 -1.12
C ASP A 156 14.97 -11.17 -0.97
N LEU A 157 14.55 -10.48 -2.04
CA LEU A 157 14.18 -9.07 -1.97
C LEU A 157 13.13 -8.82 -0.88
N TRP A 158 12.05 -9.61 -0.89
CA TRP A 158 10.98 -9.52 0.11
C TRP A 158 11.50 -9.69 1.54
N ARG A 159 12.36 -10.68 1.76
CA ARG A 159 13.01 -10.91 3.06
C ARG A 159 13.82 -9.70 3.52
N GLN A 160 14.60 -9.10 2.62
CA GLN A 160 15.41 -7.92 2.96
C GLN A 160 14.56 -6.69 3.28
N VAL A 161 13.38 -6.54 2.66
CA VAL A 161 12.40 -5.49 3.01
C VAL A 161 11.90 -5.68 4.42
N LEU A 162 11.43 -6.88 4.78
CA LEU A 162 10.90 -7.15 6.11
C LEU A 162 11.96 -6.98 7.23
N ALA A 163 13.22 -7.31 6.91
CA ALA A 163 14.36 -7.17 7.81
C ALA A 163 15.01 -5.76 7.79
N SER A 164 14.53 -4.85 6.93
CA SER A 164 15.06 -3.49 6.73
C SER A 164 16.56 -3.45 6.41
N GLN A 165 17.03 -4.38 5.58
CA GLN A 165 18.44 -4.54 5.21
C GLN A 165 18.77 -3.81 3.90
N LEU A 166 19.13 -2.53 4.02
CA LEU A 166 19.35 -1.64 2.86
C LEU A 166 20.44 -2.13 1.90
N ALA A 167 21.56 -2.63 2.42
CA ALA A 167 22.70 -3.02 1.59
C ALA A 167 22.35 -4.20 0.66
N GLN A 168 21.69 -5.22 1.19
CA GLN A 168 21.23 -6.39 0.46
C GLN A 168 20.08 -6.02 -0.49
N PHE A 169 19.12 -5.21 -0.02
CA PHE A 169 18.07 -4.66 -0.87
C PHE A 169 18.64 -3.95 -2.10
N ARG A 170 19.58 -3.02 -1.92
CA ARG A 170 20.23 -2.28 -3.01
C ARG A 170 20.98 -3.18 -3.97
N ARG A 171 21.63 -4.24 -3.49
CA ARG A 171 22.32 -5.22 -4.35
C ARG A 171 21.34 -5.91 -5.30
N ILE A 172 20.16 -6.29 -4.80
CA ILE A 172 19.12 -6.96 -5.60
C ILE A 172 18.42 -5.99 -6.55
N THR A 173 18.20 -4.73 -6.12
CA THR A 173 17.49 -3.73 -6.93
C THR A 173 18.38 -2.93 -7.89
N ALA A 174 19.71 -2.94 -7.72
CA ALA A 174 20.63 -2.22 -8.59
C ALA A 174 20.48 -2.56 -10.09
N PRO A 175 20.36 -3.85 -10.52
CA PRO A 175 20.13 -4.20 -11.92
C PRO A 175 18.80 -3.68 -12.47
N LEU A 176 17.82 -3.43 -11.60
CA LEU A 176 16.53 -2.89 -12.01
C LEU A 176 16.70 -1.43 -12.47
N GLN A 177 17.63 -0.64 -11.92
CA GLN A 177 17.81 0.79 -12.28
C GLN A 177 16.52 1.61 -12.08
N LEU A 178 15.95 1.56 -10.88
CA LEU A 178 14.66 2.19 -10.53
C LEU A 178 14.75 3.69 -10.20
N ALA A 179 15.84 4.35 -10.61
CA ALA A 179 15.99 5.79 -10.45
C ALA A 179 15.09 6.53 -11.47
N PRO A 180 14.42 7.63 -11.08
CA PRO A 180 13.70 8.49 -12.01
C PRO A 180 14.63 8.99 -13.11
N ALA A 181 14.37 8.62 -14.36
CA ALA A 181 15.17 9.05 -15.50
C ALA A 181 14.27 9.42 -16.69
N ALA A 182 14.69 10.41 -17.48
CA ALA A 182 14.08 10.66 -18.78
C ALA A 182 14.49 9.52 -19.73
N GLY A 183 13.54 8.91 -20.43
CA GLY A 183 13.75 7.67 -21.18
C GLY A 183 12.76 7.50 -22.34
N ARG A 184 12.98 6.49 -23.20
CA ARG A 184 12.26 6.26 -24.48
C ARG A 184 10.77 6.63 -24.42
N GLY A 185 10.39 7.73 -25.07
CA GLY A 185 9.00 8.19 -25.19
C GLY A 185 8.51 9.18 -24.12
N ARG A 186 9.28 9.40 -23.03
CA ARG A 186 8.99 10.43 -22.01
C ARG A 186 10.06 11.51 -22.03
N LEU A 187 9.60 12.75 -22.22
CA LEU A 187 10.47 13.94 -22.23
C LEU A 187 10.97 14.33 -20.83
N VAL A 188 10.27 13.90 -19.76
CA VAL A 188 10.56 14.29 -18.37
C VAL A 188 10.54 13.08 -17.45
N ALA A 189 11.55 12.98 -16.57
CA ALA A 189 11.61 11.97 -15.52
C ALA A 189 10.45 12.15 -14.52
N ALA A 190 9.91 11.06 -13.97
CA ALA A 190 8.83 11.14 -13.00
C ALA A 190 9.13 10.32 -11.75
N VAL A 191 8.71 10.85 -10.60
CA VAL A 191 8.78 10.23 -9.29
C VAL A 191 7.45 9.49 -9.02
N PRO A 192 7.49 8.20 -8.64
CA PRO A 192 6.33 7.50 -8.08
C PRO A 192 5.97 8.14 -6.74
N LEU A 193 4.82 8.83 -6.68
CA LEU A 193 4.40 9.61 -5.52
C LEU A 193 3.04 9.11 -5.01
N ARG A 194 2.97 8.82 -3.71
CA ARG A 194 1.74 8.55 -2.97
C ARG A 194 1.58 9.58 -1.88
N VAL A 195 0.44 10.27 -1.86
CA VAL A 195 0.16 11.31 -0.88
C VAL A 195 -1.09 10.97 -0.09
N TYR A 196 -0.97 11.02 1.23
CA TYR A 196 -2.07 10.95 2.18
C TYR A 196 -2.32 12.35 2.74
N LEU A 197 -3.55 12.82 2.64
CA LEU A 197 -3.98 14.11 3.16
C LEU A 197 -5.00 13.89 4.28
N ARG A 198 -4.60 14.16 5.52
CA ARG A 198 -5.45 14.03 6.70
C ARG A 198 -6.02 15.39 7.09
N ARG A 199 -7.35 15.49 7.22
CA ARG A 199 -8.08 16.77 7.37
C ARG A 199 -8.52 17.11 8.79
N ASP A 200 -8.48 16.17 9.71
CA ASP A 200 -9.05 16.27 11.08
C ASP A 200 -8.19 17.07 12.08
N GLY A 201 -7.09 17.72 11.65
CA GLY A 201 -6.20 18.42 12.56
C GLY A 201 -5.34 17.52 13.44
N GLY A 202 -5.21 16.23 13.13
CA GLY A 202 -4.50 15.27 13.99
C GLY A 202 -5.33 14.80 15.18
N GLY A 203 -6.67 14.85 15.06
CA GLY A 203 -7.62 14.36 16.05
C GLY A 203 -7.64 12.83 16.21
N TYR A 204 -8.76 12.30 16.67
CA TYR A 204 -8.96 10.86 16.76
C TYR A 204 -9.57 10.33 15.45
N LEU A 205 -8.90 9.37 14.81
CA LEU A 205 -9.42 8.73 13.60
C LEU A 205 -10.16 7.44 13.95
N SER A 206 -11.42 7.35 13.53
CA SER A 206 -12.23 6.14 13.56
C SER A 206 -12.57 5.60 12.15
N SER A 207 -12.35 6.40 11.10
CA SER A 207 -12.58 6.02 9.70
C SER A 207 -11.54 6.66 8.79
N TYR A 208 -11.51 6.22 7.52
CA TYR A 208 -10.66 6.82 6.48
C TYR A 208 -11.36 7.98 5.74
N GLU A 209 -12.54 8.45 6.19
CA GLU A 209 -13.32 9.50 5.50
C GLU A 209 -12.60 10.86 5.51
N ASP A 210 -11.86 11.16 6.58
CA ASP A 210 -11.05 12.38 6.70
C ASP A 210 -9.66 12.27 6.06
N ILE A 211 -9.43 11.21 5.27
CA ILE A 211 -8.14 10.93 4.63
C ILE A 211 -8.31 10.81 3.12
N ASP A 212 -7.87 11.84 2.40
CA ASP A 212 -7.71 11.70 0.95
C ASP A 212 -6.42 10.96 0.63
N TYR A 213 -6.46 10.22 -0.47
CA TYR A 213 -5.32 9.47 -0.98
C TYR A 213 -5.18 9.65 -2.48
N THR A 214 -3.96 9.93 -2.92
CA THR A 214 -3.60 9.97 -4.34
C THR A 214 -2.33 9.15 -4.60
N SER A 215 -2.31 8.41 -5.71
CA SER A 215 -1.16 7.66 -6.20
C SER A 215 -0.95 8.03 -7.66
N ARG A 216 0.04 8.87 -7.94
CA ARG A 216 0.31 9.32 -9.31
C ARG A 216 1.77 9.69 -9.53
N PRO A 217 2.25 9.65 -10.78
CA PRO A 217 3.57 10.18 -11.12
C PRO A 217 3.62 11.69 -10.89
N ALA A 218 4.69 12.17 -10.26
CA ALA A 218 5.00 13.60 -10.19
C ALA A 218 6.24 13.91 -11.03
N PRO A 219 6.29 15.04 -11.76
CA PRO A 219 7.47 15.40 -12.54
C PRO A 219 8.68 15.59 -11.61
N ALA A 220 9.82 15.01 -11.98
CA ALA A 220 11.08 15.17 -11.25
C ALA A 220 11.80 16.49 -11.63
N GLN A 221 11.55 16.98 -12.84
CA GLN A 221 12.11 18.21 -13.40
C GLN A 221 11.00 19.05 -14.04
N ALA A 222 11.13 20.36 -13.96
CA ALA A 222 10.26 21.30 -14.63
C ALA A 222 10.64 21.41 -16.12
N ALA A 223 9.81 22.13 -16.89
CA ALA A 223 10.03 22.31 -18.33
C ALA A 223 11.36 23.02 -18.66
N ASP A 224 11.90 23.80 -17.73
CA ASP A 224 13.20 24.48 -17.83
C ASP A 224 14.40 23.60 -17.42
N GLY A 225 14.15 22.34 -17.03
CA GLY A 225 15.15 21.40 -16.55
C GLY A 225 15.53 21.56 -15.07
N SER A 226 14.97 22.54 -14.37
CA SER A 226 15.18 22.71 -12.93
C SER A 226 14.51 21.57 -12.13
N PRO A 227 15.04 21.18 -10.96
CA PRO A 227 14.41 20.14 -10.14
C PRO A 227 13.07 20.63 -9.58
N VAL A 228 12.03 19.81 -9.70
CA VAL A 228 10.74 20.09 -9.06
C VAL A 228 10.90 19.93 -7.55
N SER A 229 10.51 20.95 -6.81
CA SER A 229 10.51 20.94 -5.34
C SER A 229 9.30 20.18 -4.77
N LEU A 230 9.43 19.71 -3.53
CA LEU A 230 8.31 19.14 -2.78
C LEU A 230 7.12 20.11 -2.74
N ARG A 231 7.36 21.42 -2.57
CA ARG A 231 6.32 22.46 -2.58
C ARG A 231 5.51 22.45 -3.87
N GLN A 232 6.20 22.48 -5.02
CA GLN A 232 5.54 22.51 -6.32
C GLN A 232 4.70 21.26 -6.55
N ALA A 233 5.23 20.08 -6.19
CA ALA A 233 4.50 18.83 -6.30
C ALA A 233 3.25 18.82 -5.43
N LEU A 234 3.35 19.22 -4.16
CA LEU A 234 2.22 19.22 -3.23
C LEU A 234 1.17 20.29 -3.56
N LEU A 235 1.55 21.45 -4.08
CA LEU A 235 0.59 22.50 -4.43
C LEU A 235 -0.35 22.08 -5.55
N ALA A 236 0.18 21.49 -6.61
CA ALA A 236 -0.66 20.98 -7.70
C ALA A 236 -1.69 19.97 -7.17
N LEU A 237 -1.28 19.08 -6.26
CA LEU A 237 -2.17 18.09 -5.64
C LEU A 237 -3.22 18.73 -4.73
N LEU A 238 -2.82 19.69 -3.89
CA LEU A 238 -3.71 20.36 -2.95
C LEU A 238 -4.76 21.20 -3.68
N GLU A 239 -4.38 21.89 -4.76
CA GLU A 239 -5.31 22.67 -5.58
C GLU A 239 -6.41 21.80 -6.17
N GLU A 240 -6.06 20.61 -6.68
CA GLU A 240 -7.04 19.64 -7.18
C GLU A 240 -7.96 19.11 -6.07
N CYS A 241 -7.41 18.69 -4.92
CA CYS A 241 -8.20 18.18 -3.80
C CYS A 241 -9.16 19.24 -3.23
N LEU A 242 -8.72 20.51 -3.14
CA LEU A 242 -9.55 21.62 -2.68
C LEU A 242 -10.65 21.96 -3.71
N ALA A 243 -10.36 21.85 -5.01
CA ALA A 243 -11.36 22.05 -6.06
C ALA A 243 -12.45 20.98 -6.03
N GLU A 244 -12.09 19.71 -5.81
CA GLU A 244 -13.04 18.60 -5.66
C GLU A 244 -13.92 18.77 -4.41
N ALA A 245 -13.34 19.20 -3.29
CA ALA A 245 -14.08 19.51 -2.07
C ALA A 245 -15.07 20.67 -2.26
N ALA A 246 -14.70 21.71 -3.02
CA ALA A 246 -15.59 22.82 -3.34
C ALA A 246 -16.74 22.41 -4.28
N ALA A 247 -16.47 21.51 -5.24
CA ALA A 247 -17.48 21.01 -6.17
C ALA A 247 -18.52 20.12 -5.49
N THR A 248 -18.10 19.32 -4.50
CA THR A 248 -19.00 18.47 -3.71
C THR A 248 -19.83 19.26 -2.68
N ALA A 249 -19.35 20.43 -2.24
CA ALA A 249 -20.06 21.32 -1.33
C ALA A 249 -21.08 22.26 -2.03
N ALA A 250 -21.06 22.36 -3.36
CA ALA A 250 -22.03 23.17 -4.10
C ALA A 250 -23.43 22.53 -4.06
N PRO A 251 -24.50 23.28 -3.74
CA PRO A 251 -25.84 22.70 -3.63
C PRO A 251 -26.29 22.14 -4.98
N ALA A 252 -26.68 20.87 -5.00
CA ALA A 252 -27.27 20.24 -6.16
C ALA A 252 -28.50 21.04 -6.61
N ALA A 253 -28.46 21.61 -7.82
CA ALA A 253 -29.62 22.23 -8.44
C ALA A 253 -30.76 21.19 -8.56
N PRO A 254 -32.03 21.58 -8.38
CA PRO A 254 -33.14 20.64 -8.40
C PRO A 254 -33.27 19.99 -9.79
N PRO A 255 -33.59 18.68 -9.88
CA PRO A 255 -33.70 18.00 -11.16
C PRO A 255 -34.89 18.54 -11.95
N ALA A 256 -34.61 19.07 -13.15
CA ALA A 256 -35.63 19.33 -14.15
C ALA A 256 -36.19 18.00 -14.68
N ALA A 257 -37.51 17.96 -14.89
CA ALA A 257 -38.32 16.80 -15.18
C ALA A 257 -37.86 15.97 -16.40
N ALA A 258 -38.12 14.67 -16.31
CA ALA A 258 -37.75 13.59 -17.21
C ALA A 258 -38.24 13.74 -18.66
N SER A 259 -37.50 13.13 -19.59
CA SER A 259 -38.08 12.52 -20.79
C SER A 259 -37.49 11.13 -21.01
N THR A 260 -38.36 10.14 -20.86
CA THR A 260 -38.18 8.70 -21.05
C THR A 260 -37.99 8.34 -22.53
N ALA A 261 -37.01 7.49 -22.82
CA ALA A 261 -37.05 6.58 -23.96
C ALA A 261 -36.42 5.23 -23.59
N VAL A 262 -37.22 4.18 -23.79
CA VAL A 262 -37.01 2.75 -23.52
C VAL A 262 -36.05 2.13 -24.54
N LEU A 263 -35.30 1.08 -24.15
CA LEU A 263 -34.95 -0.14 -24.92
C LEU A 263 -34.15 -1.08 -23.99
N ALA A 264 -34.78 -2.07 -23.35
CA ALA A 264 -34.98 -3.46 -23.82
C ALA A 264 -33.74 -4.36 -23.60
N ALA A 265 -33.88 -5.27 -22.64
CA ALA A 265 -32.93 -6.31 -22.26
C ALA A 265 -32.83 -7.43 -23.32
N SER A 266 -31.63 -8.02 -23.46
CA SER A 266 -31.44 -9.31 -24.13
C SER A 266 -30.48 -10.17 -23.32
N ALA A 267 -31.04 -11.21 -22.72
CA ALA A 267 -30.33 -12.34 -22.12
C ALA A 267 -30.18 -13.43 -23.20
N ALA A 268 -29.00 -14.05 -23.29
CA ALA A 268 -28.79 -15.23 -24.12
C ALA A 268 -28.09 -16.33 -23.29
N ALA A 269 -28.84 -17.42 -23.11
CA ALA A 269 -28.42 -18.70 -22.55
C ALA A 269 -27.74 -19.59 -23.62
N PRO A 270 -27.03 -20.67 -23.24
CA PRO A 270 -26.22 -21.49 -24.16
C PRO A 270 -27.04 -22.53 -24.96
N PRO A 271 -26.52 -23.05 -26.09
CA PRO A 271 -27.21 -24.03 -26.93
C PRO A 271 -27.04 -25.50 -26.46
N PRO A 272 -27.92 -26.42 -26.92
CA PRO A 272 -28.18 -27.71 -26.28
C PRO A 272 -27.45 -28.92 -26.89
N ALA A 273 -27.44 -30.00 -26.11
CA ALA A 273 -27.04 -31.35 -26.50
C ALA A 273 -28.12 -32.06 -27.35
N GLY A 274 -27.68 -32.95 -28.25
CA GLY A 274 -28.53 -33.88 -28.99
C GLY A 274 -27.83 -35.24 -29.14
N ASP A 275 -28.55 -36.29 -28.75
CA ASP A 275 -28.21 -37.72 -28.83
C ASP A 275 -28.05 -38.23 -30.26
N GLU A 276 -27.11 -39.17 -30.47
CA GLU A 276 -27.29 -40.29 -31.40
C GLU A 276 -26.72 -41.58 -30.79
N ALA A 277 -27.49 -42.66 -30.93
CA ALA A 277 -27.27 -43.95 -30.31
C ALA A 277 -26.85 -45.04 -31.32
N ALA A 278 -26.12 -46.03 -30.76
CA ALA A 278 -26.15 -47.47 -31.03
C ALA A 278 -25.39 -48.08 -32.24
N ALA A 279 -24.35 -48.88 -31.91
CA ALA A 279 -24.10 -50.29 -32.31
C ALA A 279 -22.62 -50.64 -32.04
N ALA A 280 -22.12 -51.86 -31.76
CA ALA A 280 -22.58 -53.13 -31.21
C ALA A 280 -21.32 -54.01 -31.04
N ALA A 281 -21.36 -55.00 -30.11
CA ALA A 281 -20.46 -56.17 -29.94
C ALA A 281 -18.99 -55.92 -29.50
N GLY A 282 -18.34 -56.72 -28.64
CA GLY A 282 -18.68 -57.95 -27.93
C GLY A 282 -17.43 -58.51 -27.19
N GLU A 283 -17.70 -59.17 -26.06
CA GLU A 283 -17.01 -60.33 -25.44
C GLU A 283 -15.57 -60.30 -24.84
N GLY A 284 -15.51 -60.79 -23.58
CA GLY A 284 -14.45 -61.64 -22.97
C GLY A 284 -13.25 -60.89 -22.35
N GLY A 285 -12.73 -61.17 -21.15
CA GLY A 285 -12.89 -62.27 -20.19
C GLY A 285 -11.52 -62.60 -19.55
N ALA A 286 -11.51 -62.88 -18.23
CA ALA A 286 -10.45 -63.48 -17.38
C ALA A 286 -9.14 -62.67 -17.18
N ASP A 287 -8.74 -62.31 -15.94
CA ASP A 287 -8.34 -63.09 -14.75
C ASP A 287 -6.92 -63.68 -14.84
N GLY A 288 -6.15 -63.53 -13.75
CA GLY A 288 -4.79 -64.06 -13.60
C GLY A 288 -3.90 -63.22 -12.69
N GLY A 289 -3.84 -63.61 -11.41
CA GLY A 289 -2.89 -63.11 -10.41
C GLY A 289 -1.61 -63.95 -10.32
N GLU A 290 -0.94 -63.76 -9.16
CA GLU A 290 0.26 -64.44 -8.62
C GLU A 290 1.63 -63.95 -9.15
N ALA A 291 2.75 -64.04 -8.44
CA ALA A 291 3.19 -63.98 -7.03
C ALA A 291 4.73 -64.25 -7.05
N GLU A 292 5.39 -64.12 -5.89
CA GLU A 292 6.74 -64.63 -5.52
C GLU A 292 7.98 -63.77 -5.92
N ALA A 293 8.76 -63.25 -4.95
CA ALA A 293 9.80 -63.87 -4.09
C ALA A 293 11.17 -63.97 -4.81
N ALA A 294 12.37 -63.80 -4.26
CA ALA A 294 12.93 -63.82 -2.91
C ALA A 294 14.33 -63.12 -2.89
N GLU A 295 14.88 -62.94 -1.66
CA GLU A 295 16.29 -62.97 -1.16
C GLU A 295 17.48 -62.62 -2.11
N GLU A 296 18.60 -62.00 -1.72
CA GLU A 296 19.50 -62.17 -0.55
C GLU A 296 20.55 -61.03 -0.62
N GLY A 297 20.95 -60.33 0.44
CA GLY A 297 22.19 -60.63 1.16
C GLY A 297 23.29 -59.53 1.05
N ALA A 298 23.99 -59.29 2.17
CA ALA A 298 25.28 -58.58 2.34
C ALA A 298 25.33 -57.04 2.54
N ALA A 299 25.53 -56.65 3.81
CA ALA A 299 26.27 -55.44 4.26
C ALA A 299 27.78 -55.80 4.44
N PRO A 300 28.73 -54.89 4.78
CA PRO A 300 28.59 -53.49 5.21
C PRO A 300 29.62 -52.51 4.60
N SER A 301 29.41 -51.20 4.75
CA SER A 301 30.39 -50.24 5.30
C SER A 301 30.00 -48.78 5.02
N ALA A 302 30.03 -48.01 6.10
CA ALA A 302 30.54 -46.65 6.21
C ALA A 302 29.95 -45.51 5.34
N GLU A 303 29.37 -44.55 6.08
CA GLU A 303 29.13 -43.13 5.78
C GLU A 303 28.01 -42.75 4.80
N PRO A 304 27.06 -41.87 5.22
CA PRO A 304 26.32 -41.07 4.26
C PRO A 304 26.74 -39.59 4.37
N SER A 305 27.39 -39.12 3.31
CA SER A 305 27.22 -37.76 2.82
C SER A 305 26.35 -37.82 1.56
N VAL A 306 25.59 -36.73 1.36
CA VAL A 306 24.84 -36.28 0.17
C VAL A 306 23.67 -37.14 -0.33
N GLU A 307 22.46 -36.56 -0.42
CA GLU A 307 21.89 -36.09 -1.70
C GLU A 307 20.41 -35.68 -1.59
N ALA A 308 20.06 -34.73 -2.45
CA ALA A 308 18.71 -34.33 -2.80
C ALA A 308 18.04 -35.37 -3.71
N SER A 309 16.71 -35.43 -3.70
CA SER A 309 15.82 -35.73 -4.84
C SER A 309 14.38 -35.57 -4.36
N SER A 310 13.63 -34.55 -4.79
CA SER A 310 12.84 -34.52 -6.02
C SER A 310 11.90 -35.72 -6.18
N THR A 311 10.63 -35.51 -5.85
CA THR A 311 9.52 -36.19 -6.48
C THR A 311 8.53 -35.15 -6.98
N SER A 312 8.50 -35.03 -8.29
CA SER A 312 7.47 -34.39 -9.09
C SER A 312 6.16 -35.16 -8.98
N LEU A 313 5.06 -34.45 -8.74
CA LEU A 313 3.75 -34.84 -9.24
C LEU A 313 3.07 -33.61 -9.86
N ASP A 314 2.76 -33.82 -11.12
CA ASP A 314 2.02 -32.99 -12.05
C ASP A 314 0.53 -32.95 -11.68
N GLY A 315 -0.18 -31.89 -12.06
CA GLY A 315 -1.63 -31.82 -11.89
C GLY A 315 -2.25 -30.43 -11.79
N GLY A 316 -2.54 -29.83 -12.95
CA GLY A 316 -3.86 -29.24 -13.19
C GLY A 316 -4.12 -27.81 -12.74
N SER A 317 -3.80 -26.88 -13.65
CA SER A 317 -4.26 -25.48 -13.68
C SER A 317 -5.80 -25.34 -13.69
N SER A 318 -6.32 -24.50 -12.81
CA SER A 318 -7.54 -23.70 -13.06
C SER A 318 -7.49 -22.45 -12.18
N ALA A 319 -6.93 -21.37 -12.72
CA ALA A 319 -6.91 -20.05 -12.12
C ALA A 319 -8.14 -19.25 -12.60
N ALA A 320 -9.09 -19.01 -11.71
CA ALA A 320 -10.13 -18.02 -11.91
C ALA A 320 -9.56 -16.63 -11.60
N ALA A 321 -9.20 -15.90 -12.64
CA ALA A 321 -8.77 -14.50 -12.57
C ALA A 321 -9.99 -13.59 -12.30
N ALA A 322 -10.00 -12.93 -11.14
CA ALA A 322 -10.94 -11.84 -10.87
C ALA A 322 -10.38 -10.54 -11.45
N ALA A 323 -11.02 -10.07 -12.52
CA ALA A 323 -10.74 -8.85 -13.22
C ALA A 323 -11.24 -7.62 -12.44
N ALA A 324 -10.41 -6.60 -12.32
CA ALA A 324 -10.82 -5.23 -12.04
C ALA A 324 -9.96 -4.28 -12.88
N ALA A 325 -10.33 -4.17 -14.16
CA ALA A 325 -9.81 -3.17 -15.09
C ALA A 325 -11.02 -2.52 -15.79
N GLY A 326 -11.28 -1.25 -15.47
CA GLY A 326 -12.17 -0.37 -16.24
C GLY A 326 -11.38 0.35 -17.33
N PRO A 327 -12.02 0.75 -18.45
CA PRO A 327 -11.35 0.94 -19.74
C PRO A 327 -10.62 2.27 -19.87
N ALA A 328 -9.49 2.23 -20.57
CA ALA A 328 -8.76 3.38 -21.07
C ALA A 328 -9.57 4.10 -22.16
N THR A 329 -9.77 5.40 -21.99
CA THR A 329 -10.34 6.28 -23.02
C THR A 329 -9.28 7.32 -23.38
N GLU A 330 -8.98 7.46 -24.68
CA GLU A 330 -8.03 8.44 -25.23
C GLU A 330 -8.52 9.89 -24.99
N PRO A 331 -7.64 10.88 -24.74
CA PRO A 331 -8.08 12.26 -24.62
C PRO A 331 -8.20 12.91 -26.00
N ALA A 332 -9.42 13.28 -26.37
CA ALA A 332 -9.68 14.22 -27.45
C ALA A 332 -9.43 15.65 -26.95
N ALA A 333 -8.71 16.44 -27.76
CA ALA A 333 -8.42 17.85 -27.50
C ALA A 333 -9.71 18.69 -27.41
N ALA A 334 -9.85 19.48 -26.35
CA ALA A 334 -10.88 20.49 -26.20
C ALA A 334 -10.27 21.80 -25.68
N GLU A 335 -10.56 22.89 -26.40
CA GLU A 335 -10.09 24.26 -26.15
C GLU A 335 -10.66 24.83 -24.85
N ALA A 336 -9.84 25.61 -24.14
CA ALA A 336 -10.16 26.23 -22.86
C ALA A 336 -10.93 27.55 -23.00
N PRO A 337 -11.99 27.81 -22.19
CA PRO A 337 -12.49 29.15 -21.99
C PRO A 337 -11.80 29.82 -20.79
N ALA A 338 -11.50 31.11 -20.93
CA ALA A 338 -10.78 31.92 -19.95
C ALA A 338 -11.63 32.27 -18.72
N ALA A 339 -11.20 31.83 -17.53
CA ALA A 339 -11.74 32.24 -16.22
C ALA A 339 -10.59 32.57 -15.24
N GLY A 340 -9.85 33.64 -15.51
CA GLY A 340 -8.58 33.96 -14.83
C GLY A 340 -8.67 34.57 -13.41
N GLY A 341 -9.85 34.74 -12.82
CA GLY A 341 -10.01 35.47 -11.55
C GLY A 341 -10.04 34.62 -10.27
N SER A 342 -10.67 33.44 -10.31
CA SER A 342 -10.94 32.61 -9.10
C SER A 342 -9.79 31.65 -8.77
N LEU A 343 -9.14 31.08 -9.79
CA LEU A 343 -8.05 30.10 -9.66
C LEU A 343 -6.78 30.68 -9.01
N ALA A 344 -6.44 31.94 -9.29
CA ALA A 344 -5.28 32.60 -8.72
C ALA A 344 -5.39 32.83 -7.21
N ALA A 345 -6.60 33.10 -6.71
CA ALA A 345 -6.87 33.22 -5.28
C ALA A 345 -6.81 31.86 -4.57
N GLY A 346 -7.32 30.80 -5.22
CA GLY A 346 -7.23 29.42 -4.74
C GLY A 346 -5.80 28.91 -4.61
N SER A 347 -4.95 29.17 -5.61
CA SER A 347 -3.54 28.81 -5.60
C SER A 347 -2.75 29.51 -4.49
N ALA A 348 -3.00 30.81 -4.28
CA ALA A 348 -2.38 31.56 -3.19
C ALA A 348 -2.82 31.07 -1.80
N ALA A 349 -4.08 30.64 -1.64
CA ALA A 349 -4.59 30.07 -0.40
C ALA A 349 -3.99 28.68 -0.11
N ALA A 350 -3.91 27.81 -1.11
CA ALA A 350 -3.24 26.50 -1.01
C ALA A 350 -1.76 26.67 -0.64
N GLY A 351 -1.08 27.64 -1.25
CA GLY A 351 0.27 28.07 -0.89
C GLY A 351 0.45 28.37 0.60
N LYS A 352 -0.36 29.30 1.11
CA LYS A 352 -0.33 29.70 2.53
C LYS A 352 -0.68 28.54 3.46
N LEU A 353 -1.65 27.70 3.09
CA LEU A 353 -2.01 26.52 3.88
C LEU A 353 -0.82 25.55 3.99
N LEU A 354 -0.18 25.22 2.86
CA LEU A 354 0.98 24.32 2.84
C LEU A 354 2.15 24.88 3.66
N ASP A 355 2.42 26.18 3.56
CA ASP A 355 3.49 26.82 4.32
C ASP A 355 3.21 26.77 5.84
N ARG A 356 1.94 26.95 6.27
CA ARG A 356 1.54 26.77 7.68
C ARG A 356 1.67 25.32 8.14
N VAL A 357 1.24 24.36 7.33
CA VAL A 357 1.33 22.92 7.64
C VAL A 357 2.80 22.53 7.80
N ALA A 358 3.67 22.98 6.90
CA ALA A 358 5.11 22.72 7.00
C ALA A 358 5.74 23.37 8.24
N ALA A 359 5.30 24.58 8.62
CA ALA A 359 5.80 25.28 9.81
C ALA A 359 5.52 24.52 11.12
N VAL A 360 4.45 23.73 11.17
CA VAL A 360 4.13 22.87 12.33
C VAL A 360 4.62 21.43 12.16
N HIS A 361 5.51 21.17 11.19
CA HIS A 361 6.02 19.83 10.85
C HIS A 361 4.92 18.83 10.43
N GLY A 362 3.81 19.33 9.85
CA GLY A 362 2.70 18.51 9.38
C GLY A 362 2.91 17.85 8.03
N VAL A 363 4.04 18.10 7.33
CA VAL A 363 4.42 17.39 6.11
C VAL A 363 5.49 16.35 6.47
N LEU A 364 5.14 15.07 6.42
CA LEU A 364 6.00 13.97 6.80
C LEU A 364 6.39 13.11 5.60
N VAL A 365 7.68 12.74 5.54
CA VAL A 365 8.25 11.80 4.59
C VAL A 365 9.21 10.89 5.35
N GLY A 366 8.89 9.60 5.44
CA GLY A 366 9.72 8.63 6.17
C GLY A 366 9.90 8.96 7.65
N GLY A 367 8.92 9.60 8.29
CA GLY A 367 8.98 10.05 9.68
C GLY A 367 9.71 11.37 9.93
N ALA A 368 10.24 12.02 8.90
CA ALA A 368 10.90 13.33 9.00
C ALA A 368 10.07 14.42 8.31
N ALA A 369 10.28 15.68 8.70
CA ALA A 369 9.66 16.84 8.06
C ALA A 369 10.68 17.56 7.15
N PRO A 370 10.82 17.15 5.87
CA PRO A 370 11.77 17.77 4.96
C PRO A 370 11.37 19.22 4.62
N PRO A 371 12.33 20.09 4.27
CA PRO A 371 12.02 21.44 3.82
C PRO A 371 11.24 21.38 2.49
N LEU A 372 10.24 22.25 2.33
CA LEU A 372 9.41 22.29 1.12
C LEU A 372 10.20 22.59 -0.17
N ALA A 373 11.36 23.24 -0.06
CA ALA A 373 12.25 23.49 -1.19
C ALA A 373 13.06 22.25 -1.63
N ALA A 374 13.02 21.14 -0.88
CA ALA A 374 13.79 19.94 -1.21
C ALA A 374 13.42 19.40 -2.60
N PRO A 375 14.41 19.05 -3.44
CA PRO A 375 14.16 18.42 -4.74
C PRO A 375 13.43 17.07 -4.59
N LEU A 376 12.31 16.91 -5.29
CA LEU A 376 11.48 15.70 -5.21
C LEU A 376 12.25 14.44 -5.63
N ALA A 377 13.09 14.55 -6.66
CA ALA A 377 13.94 13.44 -7.11
C ALA A 377 14.97 13.02 -6.04
N TRP A 378 15.51 13.98 -5.29
CA TRP A 378 16.43 13.68 -4.19
C TRP A 378 15.68 13.02 -3.03
N LEU A 379 14.49 13.52 -2.69
CA LEU A 379 13.64 12.88 -1.68
C LEU A 379 13.30 11.44 -2.05
N HIS A 380 12.93 11.18 -3.31
CA HIS A 380 12.70 9.81 -3.79
C HIS A 380 13.96 8.93 -3.67
N ALA A 381 15.12 9.44 -4.09
CA ALA A 381 16.36 8.68 -4.04
C ALA A 381 16.79 8.29 -2.61
N GLN A 382 16.47 9.12 -1.61
CA GLN A 382 16.92 8.90 -0.23
C GLN A 382 15.85 8.36 0.73
N LEU A 383 14.59 8.74 0.52
CA LEU A 383 13.48 8.54 1.46
C LEU A 383 12.34 7.68 0.91
N ALA A 384 12.41 7.22 -0.35
CA ALA A 384 11.40 6.29 -0.86
C ALA A 384 11.30 5.04 0.00
N ALA A 385 10.09 4.52 0.13
CA ALA A 385 9.86 3.25 0.78
C ALA A 385 10.45 2.10 -0.06
N ALA A 386 10.55 0.92 0.54
CA ALA A 386 11.09 -0.27 -0.11
C ALA A 386 10.37 -0.68 -1.41
N ASP A 387 9.10 -0.32 -1.58
CA ASP A 387 8.33 -0.52 -2.81
C ASP A 387 8.61 0.52 -3.91
N HIS A 388 9.61 1.38 -3.68
CA HIS A 388 10.06 2.48 -4.54
C HIS A 388 9.06 3.63 -4.74
N PHE A 389 8.02 3.72 -3.91
CA PHE A 389 7.19 4.93 -3.83
C PHE A 389 7.72 5.94 -2.81
N LEU A 390 7.67 7.22 -3.17
CA LEU A 390 7.79 8.30 -2.20
C LEU A 390 6.43 8.51 -1.54
N TYR A 391 6.34 8.24 -0.25
CA TYR A 391 5.14 8.49 0.54
C TYR A 391 5.25 9.85 1.23
N VAL A 392 4.23 10.69 1.06
CA VAL A 392 4.10 11.96 1.76
C VAL A 392 2.80 11.96 2.55
N VAL A 393 2.88 12.25 3.84
CA VAL A 393 1.72 12.39 4.72
C VAL A 393 1.58 13.87 5.09
N LEU A 394 0.42 14.46 4.82
CA LEU A 394 0.08 15.82 5.17
C LEU A 394 -1.00 15.83 6.23
N HIS A 395 -0.71 16.48 7.36
CA HIS A 395 -1.66 16.75 8.43
C HIS A 395 -2.14 18.19 8.28
N LEU A 396 -3.31 18.36 7.66
CA LEU A 396 -3.94 19.66 7.60
C LEU A 396 -4.48 20.02 8.99
N PRO A 397 -4.38 21.30 9.40
CA PRO A 397 -5.11 21.76 10.57
C PRO A 397 -6.60 21.47 10.36
N ALA A 398 -7.30 21.14 11.44
CA ALA A 398 -8.75 21.00 11.39
C ALA A 398 -9.30 22.25 10.71
N SER A 399 -10.25 22.06 9.78
CA SER A 399 -11.11 23.12 9.32
C SER A 399 -11.94 23.58 10.52
N GLU A 400 -11.33 24.36 11.42
CA GLU A 400 -12.08 25.14 12.38
C GLU A 400 -13.05 25.95 11.53
N ASN A 401 -14.35 25.71 11.71
CA ASN A 401 -15.39 26.57 11.16
C ASN A 401 -14.91 28.00 11.42
N LEU A 402 -14.66 28.77 10.36
CA LEU A 402 -14.14 30.13 10.47
C LEU A 402 -15.01 30.97 11.43
N GLU A 403 -16.29 30.61 11.53
CA GLU A 403 -17.27 31.13 12.48
C GLU A 403 -16.95 30.83 13.95
N GLN A 404 -16.44 29.63 14.29
CA GLN A 404 -16.07 29.29 15.67
C GLN A 404 -14.73 29.91 16.09
N ARG A 405 -13.83 30.18 15.14
CA ARG A 405 -12.63 30.99 15.41
C ARG A 405 -12.98 32.47 15.56
N GLN A 406 -13.88 33.00 14.73
CA GLN A 406 -14.37 34.37 14.89
C GLN A 406 -15.12 34.54 16.21
N GLN A 407 -16.00 33.61 16.59
CA GLN A 407 -16.66 33.65 17.90
C GLN A 407 -15.68 33.55 19.07
N ARG A 408 -14.65 32.69 19.02
CA ARG A 408 -13.63 32.66 20.08
C ARG A 408 -12.79 33.93 20.14
N GLN A 409 -12.45 34.52 18.99
CA GLN A 409 -11.72 35.78 18.94
C GLN A 409 -12.58 36.98 19.35
N GLU A 410 -13.88 36.96 19.07
CA GLU A 410 -14.84 37.97 19.53
C GLU A 410 -15.12 37.82 21.04
N GLU A 411 -15.20 36.60 21.56
CA GLU A 411 -15.32 36.33 23.00
C GLU A 411 -14.04 36.71 23.76
N GLU A 412 -12.85 36.43 23.22
CA GLU A 412 -11.57 36.86 23.81
C GLU A 412 -11.39 38.39 23.74
N ALA A 413 -11.82 39.04 22.65
CA ALA A 413 -11.80 40.51 22.52
C ALA A 413 -12.89 41.23 23.34
N PHE A 414 -13.88 40.50 23.86
CA PHE A 414 -14.90 41.02 24.78
C PHE A 414 -14.49 40.86 26.26
N VAL A 415 -13.45 40.07 26.53
CA VAL A 415 -12.93 39.79 27.88
C VAL A 415 -11.70 40.67 28.23
N GLU A 416 -11.08 41.33 27.25
CA GLU A 416 -10.19 42.50 27.44
C GLU A 416 -10.97 43.82 27.40
#